data_AF-A0A4Q5R3C3-F1
#
_entry.id   AF-A0A4Q5R3C3-F1
#
_cell.length_a   1.000
_cell.length_b   1.000
_cell.length_c   1.000
_cell.angle_alpha   90.00
_cell.angle_beta   90.00
_cell.angle_gamma   90.00
#
_symmetry.space_group_name_H-M   'P 1'
#
loop_
_entity.id
_entity.type
_entity.pdbx_description
1 polymer ?
#
loop_
_entity_poly.entity_id
_entity_poly.type
_entity_poly.pdbx_seq_one_letter_code
_entity_poly.pdbx_strand_id
1 'polypeptide(L)'
;MNTGGPDGGGSTKYSYAAGMEFSGTINKVIVNSSNYVSSGYYPGTRRGALNLSERITWARPTGNNIWGGIEYSKYTPKFFTNAFLFEQSSINTRAEIGISERLFKNITLSFSPYYTNEENNAFQSQDGKKSFLRSWNVLTTLNVPISEKQYISVNAEGGFYDSFINNKKLLRFRSYSSYRAGLFNLMASFQTGTFYLGEIANNFQAKAGRNYIINITPTIQQNFFRNKLRTELGINYNNTKLYGQSWQMTGRAEYDIMRNTSFFSTLNHNRYTFIDGQYTSNILQVGITKKMRSARVGSKNDPLEVFVFKDINQNGVYDTGDSVATNHLIYVNDIVFMTKEDGSVIYKNLPPGEYRITLPKIKGWYAPDQRINFNKKEKIEIPLQKTGTLKGKISYEFTEFSYETGREKEGVKITAVSESGQSYVTRTSSDGSYVFFVPVGKYTVRVNAESLPPEVESLQGDQHTEIVPGEIKSVSLVLNVKQRKIETKRFSSPSLRK
;
A
#
# COMPACT_ATOMS: atom_id res chain seq x y z
N MET A 1 35.11 -30.71 -4.09
CA MET A 1 35.26 -31.34 -2.76
C MET A 1 36.36 -30.62 -2.01
N ASN A 2 35.97 -29.75 -1.09
CA ASN A 2 36.81 -29.28 0.00
C ASN A 2 35.85 -29.07 1.17
N THR A 3 36.01 -29.86 2.21
CA THR A 3 35.11 -29.94 3.37
C THR A 3 35.36 -28.75 4.28
N GLY A 4 34.56 -27.69 4.14
CA GLY A 4 34.43 -26.66 5.17
C GLY A 4 33.34 -27.08 6.15
N GLY A 5 33.72 -27.36 7.40
CA GLY A 5 32.80 -27.72 8.47
C GLY A 5 31.78 -26.62 8.77
N PRO A 6 30.71 -26.94 9.53
CA PRO A 6 29.79 -25.93 10.02
C PRO A 6 30.53 -25.10 11.07
N ASP A 7 30.99 -23.91 10.70
CA ASP A 7 31.47 -22.94 11.68
C ASP A 7 30.36 -22.66 12.69
N GLY A 8 30.59 -23.17 13.90
CA GLY A 8 29.85 -22.82 15.09
C GLY A 8 30.05 -21.35 15.42
N GLY A 9 28.95 -20.69 15.77
CA GLY A 9 28.92 -19.30 16.19
C GLY A 9 27.78 -18.54 15.54
N GLY A 10 26.54 -18.81 15.97
CA GLY A 10 25.40 -17.97 15.66
C GLY A 10 25.61 -16.60 16.30
N SER A 11 26.41 -15.73 15.68
CA SER A 11 26.59 -14.36 16.16
C SER A 11 25.27 -13.62 16.01
N THR A 12 24.71 -13.18 17.14
CA THR A 12 23.52 -12.35 17.15
C THR A 12 23.80 -11.08 16.35
N LYS A 13 23.12 -10.92 15.22
CA LYS A 13 23.23 -9.74 14.34
C LYS A 13 22.25 -8.67 14.82
N TYR A 14 22.77 -7.58 15.38
CA TYR A 14 21.94 -6.50 15.91
C TYR A 14 21.47 -5.53 14.82
N SER A 15 20.20 -5.16 14.89
CA SER A 15 19.55 -4.16 14.03
C SER A 15 19.25 -2.91 14.83
N TYR A 16 19.67 -1.75 14.34
CA TYR A 16 19.36 -0.47 14.95
C TYR A 16 19.30 0.62 13.88
N ALA A 17 18.58 1.69 14.19
CA ALA A 17 18.61 2.93 13.44
C ALA A 17 18.38 4.11 14.39
N ALA A 18 19.01 5.23 14.10
CA ALA A 18 18.84 6.48 14.80
C ALA A 18 18.83 7.63 13.79
N GLY A 19 18.03 8.66 14.05
CA GLY A 19 17.98 9.86 13.24
C GLY A 19 17.82 11.09 14.11
N MET A 20 18.39 12.21 13.66
CA MET A 20 18.28 13.50 14.30
C MET A 20 18.09 14.56 13.22
N GLU A 21 17.03 15.35 13.35
CA GLU A 21 16.75 16.49 12.49
C GLU A 21 16.72 17.75 13.36
N PHE A 22 17.46 18.77 12.95
CA PHE A 22 17.49 20.06 13.60
C PHE A 22 17.41 21.16 12.54
N SER A 23 16.42 22.03 12.68
CA SER A 23 16.30 23.25 11.87
C SER A 23 16.00 24.41 12.80
N GLY A 24 16.82 25.45 12.73
CA GLY A 24 16.71 26.59 13.63
C GLY A 24 17.32 27.84 13.03
N THR A 25 16.82 28.98 13.49
CA THR A 25 17.40 30.30 13.18
C THR A 25 17.85 30.95 14.47
N ILE A 26 19.14 31.26 14.57
CA ILE A 26 19.73 32.01 15.67
C ILE A 26 20.19 33.36 15.08
N ASN A 27 19.46 34.42 15.41
CA ASN A 27 19.63 35.75 14.81
C ASN A 27 19.52 35.70 13.27
N LYS A 28 20.66 35.86 12.59
CA LYS A 28 20.80 35.88 11.14
C LYS A 28 21.40 34.59 10.58
N VAL A 29 21.66 33.60 11.43
CA VAL A 29 22.26 32.32 11.06
C VAL A 29 21.18 31.25 11.10
N ILE A 30 20.96 30.63 9.96
CA ILE A 30 20.04 29.51 9.77
C ILE A 30 20.87 28.24 9.74
N VAL A 31 20.56 27.29 10.60
CA VAL A 31 21.23 25.99 10.69
C VAL A 31 20.21 24.92 10.35
N ASN A 32 20.57 24.05 9.40
CA ASN A 32 19.80 22.87 9.02
C ASN A 32 20.72 21.66 9.09
N SER A 33 20.31 20.67 9.87
CA SER A 33 21.03 19.44 10.16
C SER A 33 20.05 18.27 10.05
N SER A 34 20.38 17.27 9.25
CA SER A 34 19.57 16.06 9.07
C SER A 34 20.51 14.87 8.99
N ASN A 35 20.52 14.07 10.06
CA ASN A 35 21.44 12.97 10.24
C ASN A 35 20.67 11.67 10.48
N TYR A 36 21.15 10.59 9.86
CA TYR A 36 20.58 9.26 10.00
C TYR A 36 21.68 8.21 9.95
N VAL A 37 21.61 7.23 10.84
CA VAL A 37 22.50 6.08 10.85
C VAL A 37 21.69 4.80 11.09
N SER A 38 22.05 3.72 10.41
CA SER A 38 21.48 2.40 10.65
C SER A 38 22.52 1.30 10.51
N SER A 39 22.27 0.19 11.19
CA SER A 39 23.13 -0.98 11.08
C SER A 39 23.00 -1.63 9.70
N GLY A 40 24.04 -2.34 9.26
CA GLY A 40 24.04 -3.09 8.00
C GLY A 40 22.93 -4.15 7.90
N TYR A 41 22.34 -4.57 9.02
CA TYR A 41 21.25 -5.56 9.06
C TYR A 41 19.86 -4.93 9.20
N TYR A 42 19.76 -3.61 9.19
CA TYR A 42 18.47 -2.90 9.28
C TYR A 42 17.54 -3.27 8.12
N PRO A 43 16.23 -3.52 8.36
CA PRO A 43 15.30 -3.89 7.29
C PRO A 43 14.99 -2.72 6.36
N GLY A 44 14.55 -3.04 5.13
CA GLY A 44 14.13 -2.04 4.15
C GLY A 44 15.26 -1.31 3.43
N THR A 45 14.93 -0.16 2.84
CA THR A 45 15.80 0.63 1.94
C THR A 45 16.84 1.48 2.66
N ARG A 46 16.73 1.61 3.99
CA ARG A 46 17.70 2.34 4.83
C ARG A 46 18.69 1.37 5.48
N ARG A 47 19.04 0.27 4.82
CA ARG A 47 19.91 -0.76 5.39
C ARG A 47 21.38 -0.36 5.34
N GLY A 48 22.05 -0.26 6.49
CA GLY A 48 23.46 0.14 6.54
C GLY A 48 23.70 1.54 6.00
N ALA A 49 22.74 2.44 6.21
CA ALA A 49 22.79 3.80 5.72
C ALA A 49 23.41 4.72 6.78
N LEU A 50 24.28 5.61 6.33
CA LEU A 50 24.79 6.76 7.08
C LEU A 50 24.57 7.98 6.18
N ASN A 51 23.63 8.84 6.55
CA ASN A 51 23.34 10.08 5.86
C ASN A 51 23.58 11.23 6.82
N LEU A 52 24.45 12.17 6.44
CA LEU A 52 24.74 13.39 7.17
C LEU A 52 24.49 14.56 6.22
N SER A 53 23.68 15.52 6.63
CA SER A 53 23.35 16.70 5.84
C SER A 53 23.37 17.92 6.74
N GLU A 54 24.44 18.70 6.63
CA GLU A 54 24.66 19.89 7.44
C GLU A 54 24.71 21.12 6.54
N ARG A 55 23.98 22.18 6.90
CA ARG A 55 23.99 23.45 6.18
C ARG A 55 23.86 24.61 7.14
N ILE A 56 24.79 25.55 7.04
CA ILE A 56 24.76 26.82 7.74
C ILE A 56 24.58 27.93 6.71
N THR A 57 23.59 28.79 6.89
CA THR A 57 23.31 29.93 6.02
C THR A 57 23.27 31.21 6.84
N TRP A 58 24.13 32.15 6.51
CA TRP A 58 24.09 33.50 7.05
C TRP A 58 23.24 34.40 6.14
N ALA A 59 22.06 34.78 6.63
CA ALA A 59 21.17 35.74 5.98
C ALA A 59 21.61 37.17 6.32
N ARG A 60 22.31 37.83 5.41
CA ARG A 60 22.82 39.19 5.61
C ARG A 60 21.67 40.20 5.54
N PRO A 61 21.75 41.30 6.31
CA PRO A 61 20.69 42.31 6.37
C PRO A 61 20.41 43.02 5.03
N THR A 62 21.32 42.94 4.06
CA THR A 62 21.14 43.47 2.69
C THR A 62 20.20 42.61 1.83
N GLY A 63 19.69 41.48 2.34
CA GLY A 63 18.87 40.51 1.59
C GLY A 63 19.69 39.45 0.87
N ASN A 64 21.00 39.43 1.08
CA ASN A 64 21.96 38.52 0.44
C ASN A 64 22.30 37.37 1.41
N ASN A 65 22.74 36.23 0.91
CA ASN A 65 23.11 35.10 1.79
C ASN A 65 24.50 34.57 1.47
N ILE A 66 25.13 33.99 2.49
CA ILE A 66 26.34 33.17 2.37
C ILE A 66 25.99 31.84 3.03
N TRP A 67 26.37 30.73 2.42
CA TRP A 67 26.15 29.42 3.02
C TRP A 67 27.36 28.51 2.87
N GLY A 68 27.44 27.55 3.78
CA GLY A 68 28.30 26.39 3.68
C GLY A 68 27.48 25.15 3.99
N GLY A 69 27.75 24.06 3.27
CA GLY A 69 27.05 22.81 3.50
C GLY A 69 27.89 21.59 3.14
N ILE A 70 27.61 20.49 3.83
CA ILE A 70 28.17 19.17 3.53
C ILE A 70 27.05 18.14 3.57
N GLU A 71 26.99 17.35 2.51
CA GLU A 71 26.15 16.17 2.39
C GLU A 71 27.10 14.97 2.28
N TYR A 72 26.91 13.99 3.15
CA TYR A 72 27.66 12.74 3.13
C TYR A 72 26.66 11.59 3.24
N SER A 73 26.62 10.73 2.25
CA SER A 73 25.80 9.52 2.26
C SER A 73 26.67 8.31 2.02
N LYS A 74 26.52 7.29 2.85
CA LYS A 74 27.21 6.02 2.73
C LYS A 74 26.20 4.90 2.93
N TYR A 75 26.23 3.93 2.04
CA TYR A 75 25.37 2.76 2.07
C TYR A 75 26.24 1.51 2.08
N THR A 76 26.11 0.69 3.12
CA THR A 76 26.85 -0.57 3.30
C THR A 76 25.92 -1.65 3.87
N PRO A 77 25.00 -2.20 3.05
CA PRO A 77 24.04 -3.20 3.47
C PRO A 77 24.72 -4.56 3.71
N LYS A 78 24.20 -5.32 4.66
CA LYS A 78 24.60 -6.71 4.97
C LYS A 78 23.38 -7.62 4.99
N PHE A 79 23.55 -8.88 4.61
CA PHE A 79 22.44 -9.84 4.54
C PHE A 79 22.57 -10.97 5.57
N PHE A 80 21.42 -11.50 5.99
CA PHE A 80 21.38 -12.64 6.92
C PHE A 80 21.73 -13.95 6.24
N THR A 81 21.46 -14.05 4.94
CA THR A 81 21.66 -15.24 4.12
C THR A 81 22.96 -15.18 3.33
N ASN A 82 23.68 -16.30 3.22
CA ASN A 82 24.81 -16.48 2.30
C ASN A 82 24.36 -16.70 0.84
N ALA A 83 23.10 -16.40 0.51
CA ALA A 83 22.68 -16.32 -0.89
C ALA A 83 23.56 -15.28 -1.60
N PHE A 84 23.89 -15.52 -2.87
CA PHE A 84 24.69 -14.62 -3.72
C PHE A 84 23.98 -13.27 -3.97
N LEU A 85 23.82 -12.49 -2.91
CA LEU A 85 23.29 -11.14 -2.93
C LEU A 85 24.48 -10.21 -3.02
N PHE A 86 24.56 -9.50 -4.15
CA PHE A 86 25.58 -8.49 -4.35
C PHE A 86 25.41 -7.38 -3.29
N GLU A 87 26.36 -7.29 -2.36
CA GLU A 87 26.38 -6.25 -1.34
C GLU A 87 26.84 -4.93 -1.96
N GLN A 88 25.89 -4.24 -2.61
CA GLN A 88 26.18 -2.94 -3.21
C GLN A 88 26.51 -1.93 -2.12
N SER A 89 27.72 -1.39 -2.18
CA SER A 89 28.18 -0.31 -1.31
C SER A 89 28.42 0.95 -2.13
N SER A 90 27.99 2.08 -1.58
CA SER A 90 28.16 3.38 -2.21
C SER A 90 28.52 4.46 -1.20
N ILE A 91 29.28 5.45 -1.67
CA ILE A 91 29.58 6.67 -0.93
C ILE A 91 29.30 7.83 -1.87
N ASN A 92 28.61 8.85 -1.38
CA ASN A 92 28.45 10.11 -2.08
C ASN A 92 28.68 11.27 -1.10
N THR A 93 29.65 12.11 -1.40
CA THR A 93 29.99 13.31 -0.64
C THR A 93 29.79 14.52 -1.53
N ARG A 94 29.15 15.56 -1.02
CA ARG A 94 29.11 16.90 -1.60
C ARG A 94 29.45 17.91 -0.53
N ALA A 95 30.42 18.79 -0.80
CA ALA A 95 30.76 19.89 0.09
C ALA A 95 30.71 21.19 -0.71
N GLU A 96 29.95 22.18 -0.25
CA GLU A 96 29.75 23.44 -0.96
C GLU A 96 29.92 24.63 -0.02
N ILE A 97 30.40 25.72 -0.60
CA ILE A 97 30.23 27.06 -0.06
C ILE A 97 29.55 27.89 -1.14
N GLY A 98 28.80 28.92 -0.76
CA GLY A 98 28.16 29.76 -1.75
C GLY A 98 27.76 31.11 -1.22
N ILE A 99 27.52 32.01 -2.16
CA ILE A 99 27.05 33.37 -1.94
C ILE A 99 25.96 33.69 -2.94
N SER A 100 24.90 34.35 -2.49
CA SER A 100 23.85 34.90 -3.34
C SER A 100 23.74 36.39 -3.07
N GLU A 101 23.81 37.17 -4.14
CA GLU A 101 23.75 38.62 -4.15
C GLU A 101 22.58 39.09 -5.00
N ARG A 102 21.86 40.09 -4.50
CA ARG A 102 20.93 40.88 -5.30
C ARG A 102 21.70 42.02 -5.96
N LEU A 103 21.99 41.89 -7.25
CA LEU A 103 22.59 42.92 -8.07
C LEU A 103 21.49 43.84 -8.62
N PHE A 104 21.75 45.15 -8.62
CA PHE A 104 20.73 46.16 -8.98
C PHE A 104 19.42 45.93 -8.21
N LYS A 105 18.29 46.46 -8.70
CA LYS A 105 17.03 46.33 -7.96
C LYS A 105 16.52 44.90 -7.88
N ASN A 106 16.59 44.06 -8.92
CA ASN A 106 15.87 42.78 -8.91
C ASN A 106 16.67 41.59 -9.49
N ILE A 107 17.93 41.75 -9.88
CA ILE A 107 18.74 40.65 -10.44
C ILE A 107 19.33 39.85 -9.28
N THR A 108 19.20 38.53 -9.29
CA THR A 108 19.85 37.67 -8.30
C THR A 108 20.94 36.87 -8.98
N LEU A 109 22.17 36.98 -8.47
CA LEU A 109 23.31 36.20 -8.91
C LEU A 109 23.82 35.40 -7.71
N SER A 110 23.97 34.09 -7.87
CA SER A 110 24.62 33.25 -6.88
C SER A 110 25.78 32.47 -7.48
N PHE A 111 26.81 32.27 -6.66
CA PHE A 111 28.03 31.55 -7.00
C PHE A 111 28.34 30.56 -5.89
N SER A 112 28.59 29.30 -6.24
CA SER A 112 28.84 28.23 -5.27
C SER A 112 29.87 27.23 -5.79
N PRO A 113 31.16 27.36 -5.41
CA PRO A 113 32.14 26.33 -5.65
C PRO A 113 31.84 25.13 -4.73
N TYR A 114 31.96 23.93 -5.29
CA TYR A 114 31.68 22.71 -4.56
C TYR A 114 32.51 21.52 -5.05
N TYR A 115 32.74 20.60 -4.13
CA TYR A 115 33.41 19.33 -4.38
C TYR A 115 32.38 18.20 -4.35
N THR A 116 32.55 17.19 -5.21
CA THR A 116 31.83 15.92 -5.10
C THR A 116 32.76 14.73 -5.17
N ASN A 117 32.41 13.67 -4.44
CA ASN A 117 33.00 12.34 -4.56
C ASN A 117 31.90 11.30 -4.59
N GLU A 118 31.83 10.52 -5.66
CA GLU A 118 30.93 9.37 -5.78
C GLU A 118 31.78 8.10 -5.88
N GLU A 119 31.50 7.11 -5.05
CA GLU A 119 32.13 5.79 -5.09
C GLU A 119 31.06 4.70 -5.09
N ASN A 120 31.26 3.63 -5.85
CA ASN A 120 30.38 2.47 -5.89
C ASN A 120 31.16 1.19 -6.26
N ASN A 121 30.73 0.04 -5.77
CA ASN A 121 31.28 -1.27 -6.15
C ASN A 121 30.46 -1.99 -7.26
N ALA A 122 29.30 -1.48 -7.64
CA ALA A 122 28.43 -2.09 -8.66
C ALA A 122 29.03 -2.07 -10.07
N PHE A 123 29.81 -1.04 -10.38
CA PHE A 123 30.58 -0.97 -11.61
C PHE A 123 31.95 -1.57 -11.32
N GLN A 124 32.19 -2.81 -11.73
CA GLN A 124 33.49 -3.44 -11.54
C GLN A 124 34.48 -2.91 -12.58
N SER A 125 35.58 -2.32 -12.11
CA SER A 125 36.80 -2.19 -12.92
C SER A 125 37.39 -3.58 -13.12
N GLN A 126 38.05 -3.83 -14.26
CA GLN A 126 38.75 -5.09 -14.54
C GLN A 126 39.78 -5.47 -13.45
N ASP A 127 40.23 -4.50 -12.65
CA ASP A 127 41.21 -4.66 -11.56
C ASP A 127 40.58 -4.92 -10.17
N GLY A 128 39.26 -5.12 -10.05
CA GLY A 128 38.57 -5.31 -8.76
C GLY A 128 38.55 -4.07 -7.85
N LYS A 129 39.03 -2.92 -8.34
CA LYS A 129 38.99 -1.64 -7.62
C LYS A 129 37.59 -1.04 -7.64
N LYS A 130 37.22 -0.33 -6.56
CA LYS A 130 35.97 0.45 -6.48
C LYS A 130 35.94 1.52 -7.57
N SER A 131 34.80 1.67 -8.21
CA SER A 131 34.58 2.74 -9.19
C SER A 131 34.36 4.06 -8.45
N PHE A 132 34.99 5.13 -8.94
CA PHE A 132 34.89 6.47 -8.34
C PHE A 132 34.78 7.57 -9.40
N LEU A 133 34.17 8.69 -9.01
CA LEU A 133 34.10 9.95 -9.74
C LEU A 133 34.30 11.10 -8.74
N ARG A 134 35.36 11.88 -8.95
CA ARG A 134 35.67 13.06 -8.14
C ARG A 134 35.55 14.30 -9.00
N SER A 135 34.99 15.39 -8.46
CA SER A 135 34.89 16.62 -9.23
C SER A 135 34.94 17.88 -8.37
N TRP A 136 35.48 18.94 -8.96
CA TRP A 136 35.45 20.30 -8.45
C TRP A 136 34.68 21.16 -9.43
N ASN A 137 33.61 21.80 -8.96
CA ASN A 137 32.70 22.56 -9.80
C ASN A 137 32.42 23.93 -9.21
N VAL A 138 31.89 24.78 -10.08
CA VAL A 138 31.31 26.05 -9.72
C VAL A 138 29.89 26.08 -10.27
N LEU A 139 28.91 26.16 -9.37
CA LEU A 139 27.52 26.42 -9.71
C LEU A 139 27.26 27.93 -9.70
N THR A 140 26.72 28.44 -10.81
CA THR A 140 26.29 29.82 -10.97
C THR A 140 24.81 29.84 -11.28
N THR A 141 24.03 30.61 -10.53
CA THR A 141 22.61 30.84 -10.80
C THR A 141 22.38 32.33 -11.03
N LEU A 142 21.76 32.68 -12.15
CA LEU A 142 21.40 34.04 -12.50
C LEU A 142 19.89 34.09 -12.73
N ASN A 143 19.20 34.98 -12.03
CA ASN A 143 17.79 35.26 -12.22
C ASN A 143 17.62 36.75 -12.55
N VAL A 144 17.07 37.05 -13.73
CA VAL A 144 16.90 38.40 -14.27
C VAL A 144 15.41 38.63 -14.58
N PRO A 145 14.65 39.22 -13.65
CA PRO A 145 13.33 39.75 -13.96
C PRO A 145 13.49 41.06 -14.75
N ILE A 146 13.17 41.03 -16.04
CA ILE A 146 13.27 42.18 -16.94
C ILE A 146 11.99 43.02 -16.86
N SER A 147 10.81 42.37 -16.81
CA SER A 147 9.50 43.00 -16.60
C SER A 147 8.50 41.99 -16.02
N GLU A 148 7.27 42.39 -15.73
CA GLU A 148 6.20 41.48 -15.27
C GLU A 148 5.95 40.31 -16.23
N LYS A 149 6.24 40.49 -17.52
CA LYS A 149 6.03 39.48 -18.55
C LYS A 149 7.32 38.88 -19.07
N GLN A 150 8.49 39.30 -18.58
CA GLN A 150 9.77 38.88 -19.14
C GLN A 150 10.78 38.51 -18.04
N TYR A 151 11.29 37.28 -18.12
CA TYR A 151 12.15 36.70 -17.09
C TYR A 151 13.20 35.77 -17.71
N ILE A 152 14.44 35.87 -17.25
CA ILE A 152 15.53 34.94 -17.58
C ILE A 152 15.97 34.24 -16.29
N SER A 153 16.17 32.93 -16.34
CA SER A 153 16.89 32.19 -15.31
C SER A 153 17.91 31.25 -15.95
N VAL A 154 19.16 31.35 -15.52
CA VAL A 154 20.27 30.52 -15.99
C VAL A 154 20.90 29.85 -14.79
N ASN A 155 21.04 28.53 -14.84
CA ASN A 155 21.84 27.74 -13.92
C ASN A 155 22.97 27.13 -14.74
N ALA A 156 24.22 27.36 -14.36
CA ALA A 156 25.39 26.84 -15.05
C ALA A 156 26.35 26.24 -14.05
N GLU A 157 26.85 25.05 -14.36
CA GLU A 157 27.78 24.29 -13.56
C GLU A 157 28.97 23.93 -14.44
N GLY A 158 30.15 24.45 -14.10
CA GLY A 158 31.39 24.17 -14.82
C GLY A 158 32.48 23.69 -13.88
N GLY A 159 33.32 22.77 -14.34
CA GLY A 159 34.33 22.20 -13.45
C GLY A 159 35.22 21.16 -14.12
N PHE A 160 35.99 20.48 -13.28
CA PHE A 160 36.87 19.38 -13.68
C PHE A 160 36.56 18.13 -12.89
N TYR A 161 36.69 16.97 -13.53
CA TYR A 161 36.51 15.68 -12.90
C TYR A 161 37.61 14.68 -13.27
N ASP A 162 37.80 13.68 -12.42
CA ASP A 162 38.62 12.50 -12.66
C ASP A 162 37.85 11.25 -12.20
N SER A 163 38.23 10.09 -12.70
CA SER A 163 37.47 8.84 -12.49
C SER A 163 38.36 7.60 -12.49
N PHE A 164 37.80 6.48 -12.06
CA PHE A 164 38.48 5.18 -12.05
C PHE A 164 38.99 4.69 -13.42
N ILE A 165 38.42 5.20 -14.53
CA ILE A 165 38.86 4.88 -15.90
C ILE A 165 39.91 5.88 -16.40
N ASN A 166 39.82 7.13 -15.96
CA ASN A 166 40.73 8.19 -16.41
C ASN A 166 41.09 9.10 -15.23
N ASN A 167 42.35 8.99 -14.80
CA ASN A 167 42.92 9.79 -13.71
C ASN A 167 43.34 11.20 -14.15
N LYS A 168 43.19 11.58 -15.42
CA LYS A 168 43.43 12.96 -15.88
C LYS A 168 42.20 13.82 -15.57
N LYS A 169 42.43 15.08 -15.19
CA LYS A 169 41.37 16.07 -15.00
C LYS A 169 40.74 16.42 -16.35
N LEU A 170 39.45 16.10 -16.50
CA LEU A 170 38.64 16.38 -17.68
C LEU A 170 37.65 17.51 -17.40
N LEU A 171 37.44 18.40 -18.38
CA LEU A 171 36.46 19.47 -18.27
C LEU A 171 35.03 18.92 -18.39
N ARG A 172 34.16 19.32 -17.45
CA ARG A 172 32.71 19.12 -17.54
C ARG A 172 31.97 20.43 -17.45
N PHE A 173 30.82 20.50 -18.10
CA PHE A 173 29.96 21.66 -18.08
C PHE A 173 28.51 21.25 -18.28
N ARG A 174 27.60 21.84 -17.51
CA ARG A 174 26.16 21.69 -17.66
C ARG A 174 25.49 23.04 -17.45
N SER A 175 24.56 23.39 -18.32
CA SER A 175 23.74 24.58 -18.16
C SER A 175 22.27 24.24 -18.39
N TYR A 176 21.41 24.91 -17.63
CA TYR A 176 19.97 24.91 -17.76
C TYR A 176 19.50 26.37 -17.74
N SER A 177 18.90 26.80 -18.85
CA SER A 177 18.45 28.17 -19.07
C SER A 177 16.95 28.16 -19.36
N SER A 178 16.25 29.14 -18.81
CA SER A 178 14.85 29.40 -19.08
C SER A 178 14.65 30.87 -19.41
N TYR A 179 13.88 31.14 -20.45
CA TYR A 179 13.51 32.48 -20.86
C TYR A 179 12.01 32.53 -21.09
N ARG A 180 11.33 33.43 -20.39
CA ARG A 180 9.90 33.67 -20.53
C ARG A 180 9.67 35.08 -21.05
N ALA A 181 8.82 35.23 -22.06
CA ALA A 181 8.41 36.50 -22.64
C ALA A 181 6.93 36.44 -23.06
N GLY A 182 6.05 36.96 -22.20
CA GLY A 182 4.61 36.95 -22.40
C GLY A 182 4.09 35.52 -22.56
N LEU A 183 3.68 35.20 -23.78
CA LEU A 183 3.09 33.92 -24.19
C LEU A 183 4.15 32.87 -24.51
N PHE A 184 5.39 33.29 -24.73
CA PHE A 184 6.50 32.45 -25.13
C PHE A 184 7.33 32.05 -23.91
N ASN A 185 7.78 30.80 -23.90
CA ASN A 185 8.74 30.26 -22.96
C ASN A 185 9.75 29.39 -23.71
N LEU A 186 11.02 29.48 -23.35
CA LEU A 186 12.11 28.70 -23.91
C LEU A 186 12.89 28.07 -22.77
N MET A 187 12.96 26.76 -22.75
CA MET A 187 13.85 26.02 -21.86
C MET A 187 14.97 25.43 -22.70
N ALA A 188 16.22 25.62 -22.31
CA ALA A 188 17.37 25.07 -23.00
C ALA A 188 18.33 24.45 -21.99
N SER A 189 18.84 23.26 -22.27
CA SER A 189 19.90 22.65 -21.49
C SER A 189 21.00 22.08 -22.37
N PHE A 190 22.21 22.14 -21.86
CA PHE A 190 23.40 21.61 -22.49
C PHE A 190 24.27 20.95 -21.42
N GLN A 191 24.70 19.72 -21.64
CA GLN A 191 25.65 19.01 -20.80
C GLN A 191 26.76 18.45 -21.67
N THR A 192 28.00 18.57 -21.21
CA THR A 192 29.16 17.88 -21.77
C THR A 192 30.09 17.40 -20.67
N GLY A 193 30.68 16.22 -20.86
CA GLY A 193 31.39 15.51 -19.80
C GLY A 193 30.45 14.77 -18.86
N THR A 194 31.02 14.15 -17.83
CA THR A 194 30.29 13.23 -16.95
C THR A 194 29.94 13.89 -15.61
N PHE A 195 28.68 13.75 -15.20
CA PHE A 195 28.18 14.25 -13.90
C PHE A 195 27.88 13.13 -12.89
N TYR A 196 27.70 11.89 -13.35
CA TYR A 196 27.38 10.73 -12.51
C TYR A 196 28.26 9.51 -12.84
N LEU A 197 28.58 8.68 -11.86
CA LEU A 197 29.41 7.50 -12.06
C LEU A 197 28.82 6.51 -13.09
N GLY A 198 27.50 6.36 -13.12
CA GLY A 198 26.80 5.52 -14.11
C GLY A 198 26.97 5.99 -15.56
N GLU A 199 27.15 7.30 -15.81
CA GLU A 199 27.44 7.82 -17.15
C GLU A 199 28.84 7.39 -17.61
N ILE A 200 29.83 7.29 -16.71
CA ILE A 200 31.17 6.76 -17.05
C ILE A 200 31.05 5.29 -17.51
N ALA A 201 30.32 4.47 -16.76
CA ALA A 201 30.13 3.06 -17.10
C ALA A 201 29.45 2.91 -18.47
N ASN A 202 28.38 3.66 -18.72
CA ASN A 202 27.66 3.62 -20.00
C ASN A 202 28.54 4.12 -21.17
N ASN A 203 29.26 5.23 -20.99
CA ASN A 203 30.13 5.78 -22.04
C ASN A 203 31.29 4.82 -22.37
N PHE A 204 31.86 4.17 -21.35
CA PHE A 204 32.91 3.17 -21.55
C PHE A 204 32.41 1.96 -22.33
N GLN A 205 31.26 1.40 -21.95
CA GLN A 205 30.65 0.26 -22.64
C GLN A 205 30.28 0.60 -24.10
N ALA A 206 29.71 1.78 -24.33
CA ALA A 206 29.34 2.26 -25.66
C ALA A 206 30.55 2.70 -26.52
N LYS A 207 31.78 2.69 -25.96
CA LYS A 207 32.97 3.31 -26.57
C LYS A 207 32.70 4.76 -27.02
N ALA A 208 31.78 5.44 -26.35
CA ALA A 208 31.45 6.81 -26.61
C ALA A 208 32.59 7.66 -26.04
N GLY A 209 33.17 8.53 -26.87
CA GLY A 209 34.15 9.51 -26.42
C GLY A 209 33.53 10.55 -25.49
N ARG A 210 33.74 11.84 -25.75
CA ARG A 210 33.12 12.88 -24.92
C ARG A 210 31.59 12.92 -25.13
N ASN A 211 30.84 12.54 -24.09
CA ASN A 211 29.38 12.58 -24.12
C ASN A 211 28.86 14.04 -24.12
N TYR A 212 27.73 14.24 -24.78
CA TYR A 212 26.97 15.48 -24.73
C TYR A 212 25.47 15.21 -24.76
N ILE A 213 24.71 16.12 -24.16
CA ILE A 213 23.25 16.15 -24.16
C ILE A 213 22.83 17.59 -24.42
N ILE A 214 22.03 17.80 -25.46
CA ILE A 214 21.40 19.09 -25.79
C ILE A 214 19.90 18.89 -25.68
N ASN A 215 19.19 19.83 -25.06
CA ASN A 215 17.73 19.87 -25.05
C ASN A 215 17.28 21.32 -25.27
N ILE A 216 16.37 21.57 -26.21
CA ILE A 216 15.81 22.89 -26.48
C ILE A 216 14.29 22.74 -26.61
N THR A 217 13.55 23.45 -25.76
CA THR A 217 12.09 23.35 -25.63
C THR A 217 11.44 24.73 -25.69
N PRO A 218 11.15 25.28 -26.88
CA PRO A 218 10.21 26.39 -27.01
C PRO A 218 8.77 25.93 -26.75
N THR A 219 8.03 26.74 -26.01
CA THR A 219 6.60 26.60 -25.78
C THR A 219 5.89 27.94 -25.93
N ILE A 220 4.68 27.92 -26.46
CA ILE A 220 3.76 29.06 -26.53
C ILE A 220 2.48 28.66 -25.83
N GLN A 221 2.02 29.49 -24.90
CA GLN A 221 0.74 29.33 -24.23
C GLN A 221 -0.06 30.62 -24.38
N GLN A 222 -1.30 30.50 -24.85
CA GLN A 222 -2.19 31.64 -25.04
C GLN A 222 -3.63 31.31 -24.69
N ASN A 223 -4.31 32.29 -24.08
CA ASN A 223 -5.73 32.22 -23.79
C ASN A 223 -6.49 33.16 -24.73
N PHE A 224 -7.58 32.67 -25.31
CA PHE A 224 -8.47 33.42 -26.19
C PHE A 224 -9.89 33.51 -25.59
N PHE A 225 -10.71 34.40 -26.14
CA PHE A 225 -12.14 34.53 -25.80
C PHE A 225 -12.44 34.69 -24.31
N ARG A 226 -11.72 35.61 -23.63
CA ARG A 226 -11.83 35.82 -22.17
C ARG A 226 -11.60 34.52 -21.38
N ASN A 227 -10.52 33.80 -21.69
CA ASN A 227 -10.10 32.53 -21.10
C ASN A 227 -10.98 31.31 -21.40
N LYS A 228 -11.96 31.41 -22.31
CA LYS A 228 -12.76 30.25 -22.73
C LYS A 228 -11.99 29.24 -23.56
N LEU A 229 -11.00 29.69 -24.35
CA LEU A 229 -10.11 28.81 -25.09
C LEU A 229 -8.69 28.93 -24.53
N ARG A 230 -8.16 27.85 -23.99
CA ARG A 230 -6.77 27.74 -23.54
C ARG A 230 -6.00 26.91 -24.54
N THR A 231 -4.88 27.44 -25.03
CA THR A 231 -4.03 26.74 -25.99
C THR A 231 -2.59 26.71 -25.52
N GLU A 232 -1.92 25.59 -25.79
CA GLU A 232 -0.51 25.38 -25.54
C GLU A 232 0.09 24.58 -26.69
N LEU A 233 1.26 25.00 -27.17
CA LEU A 233 2.05 24.30 -28.16
C LEU A 233 3.51 24.30 -27.70
N GLY A 234 4.15 23.14 -27.74
CA GLY A 234 5.54 22.96 -27.38
C GLY A 234 6.27 22.10 -28.40
N ILE A 235 7.53 22.42 -28.64
CA ILE A 235 8.46 21.58 -29.40
C ILE A 235 9.65 21.33 -28.50
N ASN A 236 10.09 20.08 -28.38
CA ASN A 236 11.27 19.66 -27.68
C ASN A 236 12.22 19.04 -28.71
N TYR A 237 13.39 19.64 -28.87
CA TYR A 237 14.50 19.04 -29.60
C TYR A 237 15.49 18.49 -28.58
N ASN A 238 15.89 17.24 -28.74
CA ASN A 238 16.95 16.64 -27.95
C ASN A 238 17.99 16.00 -28.87
N ASN A 239 19.26 16.15 -28.50
CA ASN A 239 20.35 15.51 -29.21
C ASN A 239 21.38 14.99 -28.21
N THR A 240 21.66 13.69 -28.27
CA THR A 240 22.63 13.04 -27.39
C THR A 240 23.67 12.31 -28.20
N LYS A 241 24.89 12.18 -27.66
CA LYS A 241 25.94 11.41 -28.33
C LYS A 241 25.58 9.92 -28.50
N LEU A 242 24.84 9.36 -27.55
CA LEU A 242 24.49 7.92 -27.53
C LEU A 242 23.27 7.58 -28.40
N TYR A 243 22.24 8.43 -28.38
CA TYR A 243 20.95 8.13 -29.02
C TYR A 243 20.65 9.04 -30.24
N GLY A 244 21.51 10.02 -30.53
CA GLY A 244 21.30 10.94 -31.65
C GLY A 244 20.17 11.92 -31.39
N GLN A 245 19.51 12.34 -32.48
CA GLN A 245 18.50 13.40 -32.47
C GLN A 245 17.09 12.85 -32.24
N SER A 246 16.31 13.60 -31.46
CA SER A 246 14.88 13.41 -31.26
C SER A 246 14.14 14.74 -31.23
N TRP A 247 12.88 14.69 -31.65
CA TRP A 247 11.95 15.80 -31.76
C TRP A 247 10.61 15.36 -31.17
N GLN A 248 10.11 16.08 -30.18
CA GLN A 248 8.77 15.88 -29.64
C GLN A 248 7.97 17.16 -29.78
N MET A 249 6.78 17.08 -30.35
CA MET A 249 5.82 18.19 -30.39
C MET A 249 4.62 17.84 -29.52
N THR A 250 4.26 18.75 -28.64
CA THR A 250 3.09 18.63 -27.78
C THR A 250 2.13 19.78 -28.07
N GLY A 251 0.84 19.49 -28.15
CA GLY A 251 -0.19 20.49 -28.33
C GLY A 251 -1.37 20.20 -27.43
N ARG A 252 -1.99 21.24 -26.87
CA ARG A 252 -3.25 21.13 -26.14
C ARG A 252 -4.13 22.32 -26.46
N ALA A 253 -5.39 22.05 -26.76
CA ALA A 253 -6.44 23.05 -26.86
C ALA A 253 -7.59 22.63 -25.95
N GLU A 254 -8.09 23.54 -25.11
CA GLU A 254 -9.20 23.29 -24.21
C GLU A 254 -10.20 24.44 -24.28
N TYR A 255 -11.44 24.11 -24.64
CA TYR A 255 -12.52 25.07 -24.82
C TYR A 255 -13.65 24.84 -23.82
N ASP A 256 -13.97 25.86 -23.03
CA ASP A 256 -15.08 25.85 -22.07
C ASP A 256 -16.41 26.11 -22.80
N ILE A 257 -17.09 25.02 -23.18
CA ILE A 257 -18.40 25.05 -23.84
C ILE A 257 -19.47 25.59 -22.88
N MET A 258 -19.43 25.13 -21.62
CA MET A 258 -20.34 25.54 -20.54
C MET A 258 -19.54 25.78 -19.25
N ARG A 259 -20.16 26.40 -18.24
CA ARG A 259 -19.50 26.74 -16.95
C ARG A 259 -18.80 25.56 -16.25
N ASN A 260 -19.21 24.32 -16.51
CA ASN A 260 -18.63 23.11 -15.93
C ASN A 260 -18.29 22.03 -16.97
N THR A 261 -18.29 22.38 -18.25
CA THR A 261 -18.05 21.43 -19.35
C THR A 261 -17.01 22.01 -20.27
N SER A 262 -15.88 21.33 -20.42
CA SER A 262 -14.86 21.68 -21.40
C SER A 262 -14.65 20.55 -22.38
N PHE A 263 -14.37 20.90 -23.63
CA PHE A 263 -13.83 19.98 -24.62
C PHE A 263 -12.32 20.20 -24.68
N PHE A 264 -11.56 19.12 -24.77
CA PHE A 264 -10.12 19.21 -24.96
C PHE A 264 -9.66 18.35 -26.12
N SER A 265 -8.59 18.81 -26.76
CA SER A 265 -7.80 18.05 -27.72
C SER A 265 -6.34 18.10 -27.29
N THR A 266 -5.65 16.97 -27.35
CA THR A 266 -4.20 16.88 -27.14
C THR A 266 -3.55 16.20 -28.33
N LEU A 267 -2.36 16.70 -28.67
CA LEU A 267 -1.49 16.24 -29.73
C LEU A 267 -0.15 15.87 -29.09
N ASN A 268 0.36 14.69 -29.41
CA ASN A 268 1.73 14.31 -29.12
C ASN A 268 2.33 13.68 -30.37
N HIS A 269 3.32 14.33 -30.95
CA HIS A 269 4.16 13.77 -32.00
C HIS A 269 5.54 13.55 -31.39
N ASN A 270 6.12 12.36 -31.56
CA ASN A 270 7.47 12.06 -31.12
C ASN A 270 8.21 11.37 -32.26
N ARG A 271 9.40 11.87 -32.60
CA ARG A 271 10.33 11.27 -33.54
C ARG A 271 11.67 11.14 -32.84
N TYR A 272 12.19 9.94 -32.70
CA TYR A 272 13.51 9.74 -32.09
C TYR A 272 14.35 8.75 -32.89
N THR A 273 15.65 8.94 -32.81
CA THR A 273 16.64 7.99 -33.33
C THR A 273 17.03 7.04 -32.21
N PHE A 274 17.16 5.74 -32.48
CA PHE A 274 17.69 4.78 -31.52
C PHE A 274 18.43 3.67 -32.25
N ILE A 275 19.73 3.55 -31.95
CA ILE A 275 20.72 2.54 -32.40
C ILE A 275 20.71 2.24 -33.92
N ASP A 276 19.61 1.69 -34.46
CA ASP A 276 19.49 1.20 -35.85
C ASP A 276 18.29 1.77 -36.63
N GLY A 277 17.59 2.80 -36.13
CA GLY A 277 16.44 3.35 -36.87
C GLY A 277 15.83 4.64 -36.32
N GLN A 278 14.97 5.24 -37.14
CA GLN A 278 14.13 6.37 -36.75
C GLN A 278 12.72 5.86 -36.46
N TYR A 279 12.20 6.23 -35.29
CA TYR A 279 10.87 5.84 -34.83
C TYR A 279 9.99 7.07 -34.72
N THR A 280 8.74 6.94 -35.14
CA THR A 280 7.73 8.00 -35.08
C THR A 280 6.48 7.51 -34.38
N SER A 281 5.96 8.29 -33.44
CA SER A 281 4.68 8.06 -32.77
C SER A 281 3.83 9.31 -32.83
N ASN A 282 2.54 9.13 -33.12
CA ASN A 282 1.56 10.20 -33.22
C ASN A 282 0.34 9.80 -32.38
N ILE A 283 -0.01 10.64 -31.41
CA ILE A 283 -1.17 10.44 -30.55
C ILE A 283 -2.01 11.71 -30.62
N LEU A 284 -3.24 11.55 -31.10
CA LEU A 284 -4.29 12.56 -31.00
C LEU A 284 -5.33 12.04 -30.01
N GLN A 285 -5.64 12.84 -28.99
CA GLN A 285 -6.72 12.53 -28.06
C GLN A 285 -7.72 13.68 -28.07
N VAL A 286 -9.00 13.33 -28.06
CA VAL A 286 -10.09 14.28 -27.92
C VAL A 286 -10.98 13.81 -26.78
N GLY A 287 -11.52 14.73 -26.00
CA GLY A 287 -12.33 14.37 -24.85
C GLY A 287 -13.17 15.50 -24.32
N ILE A 288 -14.14 15.14 -23.49
CA ILE A 288 -15.02 16.07 -22.78
C ILE A 288 -14.79 15.90 -21.29
N THR A 289 -14.57 17.01 -20.59
CA THR A 289 -14.49 17.05 -19.13
C THR A 289 -15.75 17.70 -18.58
N LYS A 290 -16.55 16.95 -17.82
CA LYS A 290 -17.68 17.48 -17.05
C LYS A 290 -17.30 17.53 -15.58
N LYS A 291 -17.13 18.74 -15.04
CA LYS A 291 -16.94 18.93 -13.60
C LYS A 291 -18.29 18.76 -12.91
N MET A 292 -18.48 17.62 -12.26
CA MET A 292 -19.63 17.38 -11.39
C MET A 292 -19.50 18.24 -10.14
N ARG A 293 -20.62 18.72 -9.61
CA ARG A 293 -20.61 19.35 -8.29
C ARG A 293 -20.32 18.25 -7.28
N SER A 294 -19.26 18.38 -6.49
CA SER A 294 -19.05 17.49 -5.35
C SER A 294 -20.26 17.59 -4.43
N ALA A 295 -20.73 16.45 -3.92
CA ALA A 295 -21.68 16.44 -2.82
C ALA A 295 -21.06 17.25 -1.67
N ARG A 296 -21.81 18.21 -1.13
CA ARG A 296 -21.34 18.98 0.02
C ARG A 296 -21.21 18.00 1.19
N VAL A 297 -19.99 17.71 1.62
CA VAL A 297 -19.73 17.08 2.91
C VAL A 297 -20.41 17.97 3.97
N GLY A 298 -21.47 17.45 4.60
CA GLY A 298 -22.34 18.23 5.48
C GLY A 298 -23.84 18.21 5.17
N SER A 299 -24.33 17.32 4.30
CA SER A 299 -25.76 16.95 4.36
C SER A 299 -26.04 16.41 5.78
N LYS A 300 -26.88 17.11 6.54
CA LYS A 300 -27.37 16.66 7.85
C LYS A 300 -28.17 15.38 7.63
N ASN A 301 -27.49 14.25 7.69
CA ASN A 301 -28.13 12.95 7.70
C ASN A 301 -28.54 12.65 9.15
N ASP A 302 -29.67 11.98 9.34
CA ASP A 302 -30.19 11.72 10.67
C ASP A 302 -29.32 10.69 11.43
N PRO A 303 -29.32 10.73 12.78
CA PRO A 303 -28.65 9.71 13.57
C PRO A 303 -29.49 8.45 13.73
N LEU A 304 -28.83 7.29 13.71
CA LEU A 304 -29.38 6.02 14.18
C LEU A 304 -28.94 5.80 15.63
N GLU A 305 -29.90 5.54 16.52
CA GLU A 305 -29.64 5.16 17.91
C GLU A 305 -29.92 3.67 18.09
N VAL A 306 -28.95 2.92 18.61
CA VAL A 306 -29.11 1.51 18.95
C VAL A 306 -28.93 1.36 20.44
N PHE A 307 -29.96 0.87 21.12
CA PHE A 307 -29.97 0.60 22.55
C PHE A 307 -29.95 -0.91 22.78
N VAL A 308 -28.99 -1.39 23.55
CA VAL A 308 -28.78 -2.81 23.81
C VAL A 308 -28.91 -3.08 25.30
N PHE A 309 -29.73 -4.05 25.64
CA PHE A 309 -29.97 -4.47 27.02
C PHE A 309 -29.94 -5.99 27.14
N LYS A 310 -29.67 -6.50 28.33
CA LYS A 310 -29.76 -7.90 28.70
C LYS A 310 -31.17 -8.16 29.17
N ASP A 311 -31.90 -8.86 28.33
CA ASP A 311 -33.28 -9.28 28.55
C ASP A 311 -33.25 -10.57 29.40
N ILE A 312 -33.53 -10.42 30.70
CA ILE A 312 -33.42 -11.51 31.67
C ILE A 312 -34.66 -12.39 31.63
N ASN A 313 -35.84 -11.79 31.46
CA ASN A 313 -37.12 -12.49 31.43
C ASN A 313 -37.51 -13.00 30.03
N GLN A 314 -36.73 -12.65 29.00
CA GLN A 314 -36.83 -13.05 27.60
C GLN A 314 -38.11 -12.57 26.90
N ASN A 315 -38.66 -11.42 27.32
CA ASN A 315 -39.88 -10.87 26.73
C ASN A 315 -39.63 -9.88 25.59
N GLY A 316 -38.37 -9.56 25.30
CA GLY A 316 -37.95 -8.65 24.24
C GLY A 316 -38.17 -7.16 24.54
N VAL A 317 -38.58 -6.80 25.76
CA VAL A 317 -38.91 -5.44 26.18
C VAL A 317 -38.08 -5.07 27.40
N TYR A 318 -37.44 -3.91 27.38
CA TYR A 318 -36.64 -3.45 28.52
C TYR A 318 -37.54 -3.10 29.71
N ASP A 319 -37.49 -3.91 30.77
CA ASP A 319 -38.37 -3.75 31.94
C ASP A 319 -37.69 -3.94 33.32
N THR A 320 -38.51 -4.00 34.38
CA THR A 320 -38.05 -4.12 35.76
C THR A 320 -37.43 -5.51 35.99
N GLY A 321 -36.11 -5.55 35.96
CA GLY A 321 -35.33 -6.78 36.10
C GLY A 321 -34.18 -6.85 35.10
N ASP A 322 -34.28 -6.12 34.00
CA ASP A 322 -33.26 -6.08 32.96
C ASP A 322 -32.09 -5.16 33.31
N SER A 323 -30.97 -5.37 32.60
CA SER A 323 -29.77 -4.54 32.77
C SER A 323 -29.22 -4.07 31.43
N VAL A 324 -28.71 -2.85 31.37
CA VAL A 324 -28.09 -2.30 30.15
C VAL A 324 -26.84 -3.10 29.77
N ALA A 325 -26.61 -3.27 28.47
CA ALA A 325 -25.45 -4.00 27.96
C ALA A 325 -24.30 -3.04 27.69
N THR A 326 -23.44 -2.81 28.68
CA THR A 326 -22.26 -1.95 28.53
C THR A 326 -21.10 -2.67 27.85
N ASN A 327 -20.23 -1.91 27.16
CA ASN A 327 -19.04 -2.42 26.47
C ASN A 327 -19.30 -3.61 25.52
N HIS A 328 -20.47 -3.64 24.88
CA HIS A 328 -20.84 -4.62 23.85
C HIS A 328 -20.51 -4.08 22.47
N LEU A 329 -19.92 -4.93 21.64
CA LEU A 329 -19.64 -4.59 20.25
C LEU A 329 -20.93 -4.67 19.41
N ILE A 330 -21.13 -3.70 18.52
CA ILE A 330 -22.21 -3.68 17.54
C ILE A 330 -21.60 -3.38 16.18
N TYR A 331 -21.99 -4.13 15.17
CA TYR A 331 -21.64 -3.87 13.79
C TYR A 331 -22.86 -3.31 13.06
N VAL A 332 -22.71 -2.15 12.43
CA VAL A 332 -23.67 -1.63 11.46
C VAL A 332 -22.99 -1.74 10.09
N ASN A 333 -23.40 -2.75 9.31
CA ASN A 333 -22.64 -3.29 8.18
C ASN A 333 -21.21 -3.65 8.62
N ASP A 334 -20.19 -2.97 8.10
CA ASP A 334 -18.78 -3.25 8.40
C ASP A 334 -18.18 -2.30 9.46
N ILE A 335 -18.99 -1.40 10.03
CA ILE A 335 -18.54 -0.40 11.00
C ILE A 335 -18.84 -0.86 12.42
N VAL A 336 -17.80 -0.87 13.25
CA VAL A 336 -17.85 -1.37 14.62
C VAL A 336 -18.05 -0.23 15.61
N PHE A 337 -18.99 -0.43 16.53
CA PHE A 337 -19.27 0.43 17.66
C PHE A 337 -19.18 -0.35 18.96
N MET A 338 -19.08 0.39 20.06
CA MET A 338 -19.15 -0.16 21.41
C MET A 338 -20.21 0.59 22.20
N THR A 339 -21.09 -0.13 22.88
CA THR A 339 -22.11 0.47 23.73
C THR A 339 -21.49 1.20 24.92
N LYS A 340 -22.08 2.35 25.24
CA LYS A 340 -21.68 3.17 26.40
C LYS A 340 -22.19 2.59 27.72
N GLU A 341 -21.96 3.31 28.81
CA GLU A 341 -22.46 2.99 30.15
C GLU A 341 -23.99 2.89 30.22
N ASP A 342 -24.71 3.61 29.36
CA ASP A 342 -26.17 3.56 29.23
C ASP A 342 -26.66 2.46 28.27
N GLY A 343 -25.77 1.63 27.72
CA GLY A 343 -26.13 0.59 26.73
C GLY A 343 -26.42 1.11 25.32
N SER A 344 -26.20 2.40 25.03
CA SER A 344 -26.51 3.01 23.73
C SER A 344 -25.30 3.17 22.80
N VAL A 345 -25.57 3.20 21.50
CA VAL A 345 -24.67 3.60 20.40
C VAL A 345 -25.40 4.60 19.52
N ILE A 346 -24.73 5.69 19.13
CA ILE A 346 -25.28 6.68 18.20
C ILE A 346 -24.40 6.75 16.95
N TYR A 347 -24.94 6.30 15.82
CA TYR A 347 -24.31 6.46 14.52
C TYR A 347 -24.82 7.75 13.87
N LYS A 348 -24.00 8.80 13.91
CA LYS A 348 -24.32 10.12 13.32
C LYS A 348 -24.15 10.11 11.80
N ASN A 349 -24.98 10.91 11.14
CA ASN A 349 -24.94 11.18 9.70
C ASN A 349 -25.17 9.96 8.80
N LEU A 350 -26.08 9.06 9.18
CA LEU A 350 -26.38 7.84 8.41
C LEU A 350 -27.25 8.18 7.19
N PRO A 351 -26.81 7.95 5.94
CA PRO A 351 -27.66 8.13 4.77
C PRO A 351 -28.90 7.22 4.79
N PRO A 352 -30.00 7.57 4.10
CA PRO A 352 -31.10 6.64 3.89
C PRO A 352 -30.65 5.38 3.13
N GLY A 353 -31.10 4.20 3.55
CA GLY A 353 -30.74 2.92 2.93
C GLY A 353 -30.95 1.71 3.82
N GLU A 354 -30.62 0.53 3.29
CA GLU A 354 -30.68 -0.73 4.06
C GLU A 354 -29.39 -0.95 4.87
N TYR A 355 -29.55 -1.29 6.14
CA TYR A 355 -28.46 -1.56 7.07
C TYR A 355 -28.67 -2.88 7.78
N ARG A 356 -27.58 -3.64 7.94
CA ARG A 356 -27.53 -4.86 8.75
C ARG A 356 -26.88 -4.54 10.09
N ILE A 357 -27.57 -4.83 11.18
CA ILE A 357 -27.05 -4.71 12.54
C ILE A 357 -26.73 -6.11 13.06
N THR A 358 -25.49 -6.34 13.46
CA THR A 358 -25.05 -7.63 14.02
C THR A 358 -24.31 -7.42 15.33
N LEU A 359 -24.46 -8.37 16.26
CA LEU A 359 -23.80 -8.35 17.55
C LEU A 359 -23.05 -9.66 17.73
N PRO A 360 -21.73 -9.63 18.01
CA PRO A 360 -20.99 -10.83 18.31
C PRO A 360 -21.43 -11.39 19.66
N LYS A 361 -21.40 -12.71 19.78
CA LYS A 361 -21.70 -13.40 21.04
C LYS A 361 -20.61 -13.10 22.07
N ILE A 362 -20.95 -12.45 23.18
CA ILE A 362 -20.02 -12.09 24.25
C ILE A 362 -20.58 -12.60 25.59
N LYS A 363 -19.75 -13.32 26.36
CA LYS A 363 -20.07 -13.80 27.72
C LYS A 363 -21.43 -14.53 27.83
N GLY A 364 -21.80 -15.30 26.79
CA GLY A 364 -23.03 -16.09 26.76
C GLY A 364 -24.30 -15.29 26.43
N TRP A 365 -24.18 -14.04 25.97
CA TRP A 365 -25.30 -13.22 25.50
C TRP A 365 -25.32 -13.14 23.97
N TYR A 366 -26.51 -13.17 23.38
CA TYR A 366 -26.73 -13.21 21.95
C TYR A 366 -27.97 -12.40 21.54
N ALA A 367 -27.89 -11.75 20.38
CA ALA A 367 -29.05 -11.23 19.66
C ALA A 367 -28.98 -11.66 18.19
N PRO A 368 -30.12 -11.95 17.54
CA PRO A 368 -30.15 -12.23 16.11
C PRO A 368 -29.80 -10.98 15.29
N ASP A 369 -29.29 -11.22 14.08
CA ASP A 369 -29.00 -10.15 13.12
C ASP A 369 -30.31 -9.45 12.71
N GLN A 370 -30.29 -8.12 12.70
CA GLN A 370 -31.42 -7.31 12.28
C GLN A 370 -31.11 -6.59 10.97
N ARG A 371 -32.11 -6.45 10.10
CA ARG A 371 -32.05 -5.60 8.90
C ARG A 371 -33.04 -4.47 9.04
N ILE A 372 -32.60 -3.25 8.80
CA ILE A 372 -33.44 -2.05 8.82
C ILE A 372 -33.38 -1.31 7.50
N ASN A 373 -34.47 -0.64 7.14
CA ASN A 373 -34.50 0.32 6.05
C ASN A 373 -34.55 1.72 6.67
N PHE A 374 -33.38 2.31 6.89
CA PHE A 374 -33.23 3.58 7.58
C PHE A 374 -33.62 4.72 6.63
N ASN A 375 -34.55 5.57 7.05
CA ASN A 375 -34.97 6.74 6.27
C ASN A 375 -34.81 8.06 7.03
N LYS A 376 -35.03 8.04 8.34
CA LYS A 376 -34.99 9.20 9.24
C LYS A 376 -34.55 8.75 10.63
N LYS A 377 -34.33 9.70 11.55
CA LYS A 377 -33.98 9.42 12.95
C LYS A 377 -34.84 8.28 13.52
N GLU A 378 -34.17 7.22 13.95
CA GLU A 378 -34.78 5.98 14.45
C GLU A 378 -33.99 5.48 15.66
N LYS A 379 -34.71 4.90 16.62
CA LYS A 379 -34.14 4.22 17.79
C LYS A 379 -34.51 2.74 17.70
N ILE A 380 -33.52 1.87 17.76
CA ILE A 380 -33.70 0.42 17.72
C ILE A 380 -33.28 -0.14 19.07
N GLU A 381 -34.13 -1.02 19.61
CA GLU A 381 -33.85 -1.72 20.85
C GLU A 381 -33.53 -3.18 20.55
N ILE A 382 -32.39 -3.64 21.06
CA ILE A 382 -31.87 -4.99 20.80
C ILE A 382 -31.80 -5.75 22.13
N PRO A 383 -32.74 -6.68 22.38
CA PRO A 383 -32.69 -7.54 23.55
C PRO A 383 -31.61 -8.62 23.36
N LEU A 384 -30.62 -8.63 24.23
CA LEU A 384 -29.67 -9.73 24.36
C LEU A 384 -30.29 -10.83 25.21
N GLN A 385 -30.34 -12.03 24.66
CA GLN A 385 -30.81 -13.22 25.34
C GLN A 385 -29.64 -14.07 25.82
N LYS A 386 -29.80 -14.66 27.01
CA LYS A 386 -28.80 -15.59 27.56
C LYS A 386 -28.86 -16.89 26.77
N THR A 387 -27.70 -17.34 26.30
CA THR A 387 -27.55 -18.62 25.61
C THR A 387 -27.19 -19.72 26.60
N GLY A 388 -27.66 -20.94 26.33
CA GLY A 388 -27.14 -22.15 26.96
C GLY A 388 -26.18 -22.88 26.01
N THR A 389 -25.49 -23.89 26.55
CA THR A 389 -24.60 -24.73 25.75
C THR A 389 -25.23 -26.11 25.56
N LEU A 390 -25.43 -26.52 24.32
CA LEU A 390 -25.78 -27.89 23.97
C LEU A 390 -24.56 -28.57 23.38
N LYS A 391 -24.07 -29.62 24.05
CA LYS A 391 -22.98 -30.47 23.57
C LYS A 391 -23.52 -31.84 23.20
N GLY A 392 -22.74 -32.57 22.43
CA GLY A 392 -23.11 -33.91 22.05
C GLY A 392 -21.99 -34.64 21.38
N LYS A 393 -22.19 -35.93 21.17
CA LYS A 393 -21.26 -36.77 20.42
C LYS A 393 -22.03 -37.69 19.51
N ILE A 394 -21.49 -37.88 18.29
CA ILE A 394 -21.98 -38.91 17.38
C ILE A 394 -21.22 -40.22 17.59
N SER A 395 -21.94 -41.34 17.54
CA SER A 395 -21.35 -42.68 17.57
C SER A 395 -21.94 -43.54 16.47
N TYR A 396 -21.10 -44.37 15.85
CA TYR A 396 -21.54 -45.36 14.88
C TYR A 396 -21.87 -46.68 15.59
N GLU A 397 -22.99 -47.28 15.22
CA GLU A 397 -23.37 -48.63 15.60
C GLU A 397 -23.20 -49.57 14.41
N PHE A 398 -22.59 -50.73 14.67
CA PHE A 398 -22.27 -51.73 13.66
C PHE A 398 -22.78 -53.10 14.11
N THR A 399 -23.19 -53.91 13.14
CA THR A 399 -23.42 -55.35 13.28
C THR A 399 -22.40 -56.14 12.46
N GLU A 400 -22.30 -57.45 12.70
CA GLU A 400 -21.40 -58.37 11.97
C GLU A 400 -21.56 -58.30 10.43
N PHE A 401 -22.71 -57.83 9.96
CA PHE A 401 -23.04 -57.73 8.55
C PHE A 401 -23.07 -56.28 8.03
N SER A 402 -22.52 -55.30 8.76
CA SER A 402 -22.49 -53.90 8.29
C SER A 402 -21.54 -53.68 7.11
N TYR A 403 -21.80 -52.66 6.28
CA TYR A 403 -20.87 -52.22 5.24
C TYR A 403 -19.53 -51.74 5.84
N GLU A 404 -18.42 -52.04 5.16
CA GLU A 404 -17.12 -51.42 5.46
C GLU A 404 -17.14 -49.97 4.92
N THR A 405 -17.59 -49.03 5.76
CA THR A 405 -17.62 -47.60 5.43
C THR A 405 -16.61 -46.82 6.29
N GLY A 406 -16.19 -45.65 5.79
CA GLY A 406 -15.28 -44.76 6.48
C GLY A 406 -15.86 -44.33 7.83
N ARG A 407 -15.09 -44.50 8.91
CA ARG A 407 -15.50 -44.13 10.28
C ARG A 407 -15.37 -42.63 10.54
N GLU A 408 -15.42 -41.82 9.49
CA GLU A 408 -15.21 -40.39 9.59
C GLU A 408 -16.37 -39.78 10.38
N LYS A 409 -16.01 -39.16 11.50
CA LYS A 409 -16.94 -38.45 12.37
C LYS A 409 -16.81 -36.94 12.21
N GLU A 410 -15.86 -36.47 11.41
CA GLU A 410 -15.59 -35.06 11.20
C GLU A 410 -16.53 -34.45 10.17
N GLY A 411 -16.98 -33.22 10.40
CA GLY A 411 -17.71 -32.46 9.41
C GLY A 411 -19.19 -32.82 9.25
N VAL A 412 -19.71 -33.81 10.00
CA VAL A 412 -21.13 -34.19 9.99
C VAL A 412 -21.97 -33.01 10.49
N LYS A 413 -22.98 -32.61 9.71
CA LYS A 413 -23.78 -31.42 9.96
C LYS A 413 -24.90 -31.74 10.94
N ILE A 414 -24.89 -31.09 12.09
CA ILE A 414 -25.93 -31.20 13.11
C ILE A 414 -26.78 -29.93 13.07
N THR A 415 -28.10 -30.10 13.21
CA THR A 415 -29.06 -28.99 13.22
C THR A 415 -29.88 -29.03 14.52
N ALA A 416 -29.96 -27.90 15.20
CA ALA A 416 -30.88 -27.68 16.32
C ALA A 416 -31.96 -26.68 15.89
N VAL A 417 -33.23 -27.05 15.98
CA VAL A 417 -34.38 -26.24 15.57
C VAL A 417 -35.16 -25.85 16.82
N SER A 418 -35.34 -24.55 17.06
CA SER A 418 -36.16 -24.06 18.17
C SER A 418 -37.65 -24.33 17.92
N GLU A 419 -38.47 -24.25 18.97
CA GLU A 419 -39.93 -24.31 18.87
C GLU A 419 -40.52 -23.24 17.93
N SER A 420 -39.86 -22.08 17.81
CA SER A 420 -40.20 -21.01 16.85
C SER A 420 -39.80 -21.29 15.39
N GLY A 421 -39.20 -22.45 15.11
CA GLY A 421 -38.74 -22.85 13.77
C GLY A 421 -37.37 -22.29 13.37
N GLN A 422 -36.68 -21.56 14.25
CA GLN A 422 -35.35 -21.04 13.96
C GLN A 422 -34.32 -22.17 13.99
N SER A 423 -33.60 -22.36 12.87
CA SER A 423 -32.57 -23.39 12.74
C SER A 423 -31.17 -22.86 13.07
N TYR A 424 -30.42 -23.62 13.86
CA TYR A 424 -29.00 -23.42 14.17
C TYR A 424 -28.22 -24.63 13.67
N VAL A 425 -27.05 -24.39 13.07
CA VAL A 425 -26.24 -25.44 12.44
C VAL A 425 -24.83 -25.43 13.01
N THR A 426 -24.28 -26.62 13.26
CA THR A 426 -22.86 -26.81 13.61
C THR A 426 -22.33 -28.06 12.91
N ARG A 427 -21.02 -28.32 13.01
CA ARG A 427 -20.38 -29.52 12.47
C ARG A 427 -19.60 -30.25 13.57
N THR A 428 -19.50 -31.57 13.45
CA THR A 428 -18.74 -32.40 14.37
C THR A 428 -17.22 -32.28 14.14
N SER A 429 -16.44 -32.40 15.23
CA SER A 429 -14.98 -32.53 15.19
C SER A 429 -14.53 -33.95 14.80
N SER A 430 -13.22 -34.16 14.66
CA SER A 430 -12.61 -35.46 14.30
C SER A 430 -12.98 -36.61 15.24
N ASP A 431 -13.26 -36.33 16.52
CA ASP A 431 -13.72 -37.32 17.50
C ASP A 431 -15.25 -37.54 17.49
N GLY A 432 -15.99 -36.76 16.70
CA GLY A 432 -17.45 -36.79 16.61
C GLY A 432 -18.18 -35.89 17.61
N SER A 433 -17.47 -35.05 18.36
CA SER A 433 -18.08 -34.11 19.30
C SER A 433 -18.65 -32.89 18.57
N TYR A 434 -19.74 -32.31 19.08
CA TYR A 434 -20.30 -31.06 18.58
C TYR A 434 -20.77 -30.15 19.71
N VAL A 435 -20.84 -28.84 19.42
CA VAL A 435 -21.28 -27.82 20.37
C VAL A 435 -22.16 -26.79 19.67
N PHE A 436 -23.27 -26.44 20.32
CA PHE A 436 -24.16 -25.34 20.00
C PHE A 436 -24.16 -24.31 21.14
N PHE A 437 -24.19 -23.04 20.77
CA PHE A 437 -24.48 -21.93 21.66
C PHE A 437 -25.77 -21.27 21.18
N VAL A 438 -26.89 -21.68 21.76
CA VAL A 438 -28.25 -21.31 21.32
C VAL A 438 -29.02 -20.65 22.45
N PRO A 439 -30.02 -19.78 22.14
CA PRO A 439 -30.91 -19.21 23.15
C PRO A 439 -31.53 -20.28 24.06
N VAL A 440 -31.93 -19.88 25.26
CA VAL A 440 -32.70 -20.74 26.16
C VAL A 440 -34.04 -21.11 25.52
N GLY A 441 -34.49 -22.35 25.72
CA GLY A 441 -35.73 -22.85 25.14
C GLY A 441 -35.68 -24.32 24.73
N LYS A 442 -36.77 -24.79 24.12
CA LYS A 442 -36.90 -26.18 23.64
C LYS A 442 -36.38 -26.32 22.21
N TYR A 443 -35.60 -27.36 21.99
CA TYR A 443 -34.94 -27.64 20.72
C TYR A 443 -35.18 -29.07 20.28
N THR A 444 -35.28 -29.21 18.97
CA THR A 444 -35.22 -30.48 18.26
C THR A 444 -33.88 -30.59 17.55
N VAL A 445 -33.08 -31.57 17.94
CA VAL A 445 -31.70 -31.79 17.50
C VAL A 445 -31.66 -33.00 16.59
N ARG A 446 -31.05 -32.84 15.42
CA ARG A 446 -30.98 -33.89 14.39
C ARG A 446 -29.71 -33.83 13.57
N VAL A 447 -29.31 -34.99 13.07
CA VAL A 447 -28.26 -35.10 12.05
C VAL A 447 -28.87 -34.79 10.69
N ASN A 448 -28.19 -33.97 9.89
CA ASN A 448 -28.62 -33.73 8.52
C ASN A 448 -28.21 -34.94 7.65
N ALA A 449 -29.21 -35.69 7.16
CA ALA A 449 -29.00 -36.90 6.38
C ALA A 449 -28.17 -36.69 5.10
N GLU A 450 -28.20 -35.50 4.50
CA GLU A 450 -27.40 -35.17 3.31
C GLU A 450 -25.89 -35.09 3.61
N SER A 451 -25.52 -34.97 4.89
CA SER A 451 -24.12 -34.95 5.32
C SER A 451 -23.58 -36.33 5.72
N LEU A 452 -24.38 -37.39 5.54
CA LEU A 452 -24.01 -38.76 5.86
C LEU A 452 -23.68 -39.55 4.57
N PRO A 453 -22.77 -40.54 4.63
CA PRO A 453 -22.59 -41.50 3.55
C PRO A 453 -23.89 -42.26 3.23
N PRO A 454 -24.10 -42.74 1.98
CA PRO A 454 -25.32 -43.44 1.58
C PRO A 454 -25.66 -44.69 2.43
N GLU A 455 -24.64 -45.33 2.98
CA GLU A 455 -24.72 -46.53 3.80
C GLU A 455 -24.98 -46.24 5.29
N VAL A 456 -25.08 -44.97 5.69
CA VAL A 456 -25.29 -44.54 7.08
C VAL A 456 -26.64 -43.85 7.22
N GLU A 457 -27.40 -44.21 8.24
CA GLU A 457 -28.67 -43.56 8.57
C GLU A 457 -28.77 -43.24 10.06
N SER A 458 -29.56 -42.23 10.42
CA SER A 458 -29.83 -41.91 11.82
C SER A 458 -31.09 -42.67 12.27
N LEU A 459 -30.93 -43.63 13.19
CA LEU A 459 -32.05 -44.44 13.69
C LEU A 459 -32.85 -43.76 14.82
N GLN A 460 -32.24 -42.82 15.55
CA GLN A 460 -32.85 -42.24 16.76
C GLN A 460 -33.93 -41.18 16.49
N GLY A 461 -34.12 -40.76 15.23
CA GLY A 461 -35.03 -39.67 14.91
C GLY A 461 -34.63 -38.33 15.57
N ASP A 462 -35.57 -37.40 15.56
CA ASP A 462 -35.43 -36.06 16.13
C ASP A 462 -35.32 -36.13 17.67
N GLN A 463 -34.22 -35.61 18.24
CA GLN A 463 -33.99 -35.62 19.69
C GLN A 463 -34.46 -34.30 20.32
N HIS A 464 -35.31 -34.37 21.33
CA HIS A 464 -35.81 -33.18 22.01
C HIS A 464 -35.02 -32.87 23.28
N THR A 465 -34.67 -31.60 23.47
CA THR A 465 -33.97 -31.15 24.67
C THR A 465 -34.39 -29.73 25.03
N GLU A 466 -34.31 -29.40 26.31
CA GLU A 466 -34.57 -28.06 26.82
C GLU A 466 -33.26 -27.45 27.33
N ILE A 467 -32.91 -26.30 26.75
CA ILE A 467 -31.72 -25.54 27.08
C ILE A 467 -32.09 -24.50 28.11
N VAL A 468 -31.50 -24.59 29.29
CA VAL A 468 -31.70 -23.67 30.40
C VAL A 468 -30.47 -22.76 30.60
N PRO A 469 -30.63 -21.57 31.20
CA PRO A 469 -29.57 -20.57 31.20
C PRO A 469 -28.32 -21.02 31.97
N GLY A 470 -27.15 -20.99 31.32
CA GLY A 470 -25.86 -21.29 31.97
C GLY A 470 -25.57 -22.77 32.24
N GLU A 471 -26.48 -23.68 31.88
CA GLU A 471 -26.22 -25.12 31.93
C GLU A 471 -25.62 -25.64 30.63
N ILE A 472 -24.88 -26.74 30.76
CA ILE A 472 -24.43 -27.55 29.63
C ILE A 472 -25.34 -28.76 29.54
N LYS A 473 -26.17 -28.82 28.50
CA LYS A 473 -26.94 -30.03 28.17
C LYS A 473 -26.17 -30.91 27.20
N SER A 474 -26.30 -32.22 27.35
CA SER A 474 -25.66 -33.21 26.49
C SER A 474 -26.72 -34.04 25.77
N VAL A 475 -26.65 -34.09 24.45
CA VAL A 475 -27.48 -34.97 23.60
C VAL A 475 -26.52 -35.75 22.71
N SER A 476 -26.52 -37.06 22.80
CA SER A 476 -25.71 -37.92 21.92
C SER A 476 -26.59 -38.52 20.83
N LEU A 477 -26.03 -38.67 19.63
CA LEU A 477 -26.77 -39.17 18.46
C LEU A 477 -26.09 -40.44 17.94
N VAL A 478 -26.86 -41.50 17.75
CA VAL A 478 -26.37 -42.77 17.21
C VAL A 478 -26.67 -42.86 15.72
N LEU A 479 -25.65 -43.19 14.94
CA LEU A 479 -25.69 -43.40 13.49
C LEU A 479 -25.53 -44.89 13.20
N ASN A 480 -26.48 -45.48 12.48
CA ASN A 480 -26.45 -46.89 12.13
C ASN A 480 -25.83 -47.08 10.75
N VAL A 481 -24.99 -48.11 10.62
CA VAL A 481 -24.47 -48.53 9.32
C VAL A 481 -25.34 -49.64 8.76
N LYS A 482 -25.82 -49.45 7.53
CA LYS A 482 -26.68 -50.42 6.84
C LYS A 482 -25.99 -51.78 6.71
N GLN A 483 -26.77 -52.84 6.70
CA GLN A 483 -26.27 -54.20 6.54
C GLN A 483 -26.08 -54.53 5.05
N ARG A 484 -24.99 -55.22 4.73
CA ARG A 484 -24.72 -55.76 3.39
C ARG A 484 -25.59 -56.98 3.13
N LYS A 485 -26.14 -57.09 1.92
CA LYS A 485 -26.89 -58.27 1.50
C LYS A 485 -25.91 -59.43 1.26
N ILE A 486 -26.00 -60.49 2.07
CA ILE A 486 -25.18 -61.70 1.90
C ILE A 486 -25.98 -62.71 1.09
N GLU A 487 -25.50 -63.05 -0.11
CA GLU A 487 -26.04 -64.14 -0.91
C GLU A 487 -25.11 -65.36 -0.84
N THR A 488 -25.56 -66.40 -0.14
CA THR A 488 -24.81 -67.65 0.00
C THR A 488 -25.02 -68.52 -1.24
N LYS A 489 -24.06 -68.54 -2.17
CA LYS A 489 -24.06 -69.53 -3.26
C LYS A 489 -23.46 -70.85 -2.75
N ARG A 490 -24.32 -71.86 -2.60
CA ARG A 490 -23.90 -73.24 -2.35
C ARG A 490 -23.54 -73.90 -3.68
N PHE A 491 -22.30 -74.36 -3.82
CA PHE A 491 -21.89 -75.23 -4.92
C PHE A 491 -21.98 -76.68 -4.47
N SER A 492 -22.81 -77.48 -5.16
CA SER A 492 -22.84 -78.94 -5.01
C SER A 492 -21.83 -79.55 -5.99
N SER A 493 -20.86 -80.32 -5.48
CA SER A 493 -19.93 -81.10 -6.31
C SER A 493 -20.68 -82.24 -7.03
N PRO A 494 -20.53 -82.43 -8.36
CA PRO A 494 -21.23 -83.47 -9.12
C PRO A 494 -20.76 -84.93 -8.91
N SER A 495 -19.93 -85.22 -7.92
CA SER A 495 -19.47 -86.60 -7.66
C SER A 495 -20.01 -87.11 -6.33
N LEU A 496 -21.32 -87.39 -6.30
CA LEU A 496 -21.99 -88.35 -5.40
C LEU A 496 -23.43 -88.55 -5.90
N ARG A 497 -23.56 -89.19 -7.07
CA ARG A 497 -24.75 -89.97 -7.43
C ARG A 497 -24.28 -91.32 -7.98
N LYS A 498 -24.41 -92.32 -7.10
CA LYS A 498 -24.16 -93.75 -7.22
C LYS A 498 -22.70 -94.19 -7.26
#